data_AF-A0A0F7G1F9-F1
#
_entry.id   AF-A0A0F7G1F9-F1
#
_cell.length_a   1.000
_cell.length_b   1.000
_cell.length_c   1.000
_cell.angle_alpha   90.00
_cell.angle_beta   90.00
_cell.angle_gamma   90.00
#
_symmetry.space_group_name_H-M   'P 1'
#
loop_
_entity.id
_entity.type
_entity.pdbx_description
1 polymer ?
#
loop_
_entity_poly.entity_id
_entity_poly.type
_entity_poly.pdbx_seq_one_letter_code
_entity_poly.pdbx_strand_id
1 'polypeptide(L)'
;MALDHVEASAGRTVTLEHDFFWSVPGDELHNVPHEPSALTIGSLADSWHQLDGLCSEPERAVAHHLVWLADVLRAIGREAAC
;
A
#
# COMPACT_ATOMS: atom_id res chain seq x y z
N MET A 1 11.27 -13.67 8.60
CA MET A 1 10.88 -12.91 7.38
C MET A 1 10.87 -11.42 7.69
N ALA A 2 10.77 -10.54 6.68
CA ALA A 2 10.75 -9.09 6.89
C ALA A 2 9.59 -8.63 7.80
N LEU A 3 8.40 -9.23 7.66
CA LEU A 3 7.25 -8.94 8.52
C LEU A 3 7.48 -9.38 9.97
N ASP A 4 8.02 -10.57 10.22
CA ASP A 4 8.37 -11.01 11.58
C ASP A 4 9.36 -10.05 12.25
N HIS A 5 10.28 -9.47 11.48
CA HIS A 5 11.23 -8.48 11.99
C HIS A 5 10.54 -7.17 12.36
N VAL A 6 9.65 -6.67 11.51
CA VAL A 6 8.84 -5.48 11.79
C VAL A 6 7.95 -5.69 13.01
N GLU A 7 7.33 -6.87 13.15
CA GLU A 7 6.53 -7.19 14.34
C GLU A 7 7.39 -7.21 15.61
N ALA A 8 8.61 -7.75 15.54
CA ALA A 8 9.53 -7.77 16.66
C ALA A 8 10.04 -6.36 17.05
N SER A 9 10.16 -5.42 16.11
CA SER A 9 10.68 -4.07 16.36
C SER A 9 9.58 -3.05 16.71
N ALA A 10 8.46 -3.07 16.01
CA ALA A 10 7.36 -2.10 16.15
C ALA A 10 6.18 -2.66 16.97
N GLY A 11 6.16 -3.96 17.25
CA GLY A 11 5.04 -4.63 17.91
C GLY A 11 3.97 -5.12 16.92
N ARG A 12 2.85 -5.60 17.46
CA ARG A 12 1.77 -6.23 16.66
C ARG A 12 0.87 -5.24 15.91
N THR A 13 0.98 -3.96 16.22
CA THR A 13 0.16 -2.91 15.62
C THR A 13 1.09 -1.78 15.20
N VAL A 14 0.90 -1.28 13.98
CA VAL A 14 1.60 -0.12 13.46
C VAL A 14 0.57 0.98 13.24
N THR A 15 0.80 2.15 13.85
CA THR A 15 -0.02 3.35 13.63
C THR A 15 0.54 4.10 12.43
N LEU A 16 -0.26 4.33 11.40
CA LEU A 16 0.16 5.07 10.21
C LEU A 16 -0.25 6.54 10.36
N GLU A 17 0.71 7.47 10.36
CA GLU A 17 0.42 8.89 10.59
C GLU A 17 -0.25 9.59 9.39
N HIS A 18 -0.06 9.06 8.19
CA HIS A 18 -0.54 9.66 6.94
C HIS A 18 -1.45 8.70 6.18
N ASP A 19 -2.69 9.11 5.90
CA ASP A 19 -3.62 8.33 5.08
C ASP A 19 -3.38 8.52 3.57
N PHE A 20 -3.03 9.74 3.16
CA PHE A 20 -2.93 10.09 1.75
C PHE A 20 -1.48 10.03 1.24
N PHE A 21 -1.32 9.59 0.00
CA PHE A 21 -0.03 9.55 -0.68
C PHE A 21 -0.15 9.97 -2.14
N TRP A 22 0.94 10.51 -2.69
CA TRP A 22 1.04 10.72 -4.13
C TRP A 22 1.17 9.38 -4.85
N SER A 23 0.29 9.15 -5.81
CA SER A 23 0.29 7.98 -6.68
C SER A 23 0.48 8.41 -8.13
N VAL A 24 1.19 7.58 -8.88
CA VAL A 24 1.32 7.73 -10.34
C VAL A 24 0.33 6.77 -11.00
N PRO A 25 -0.49 7.21 -11.96
CA PRO A 25 -1.36 6.34 -12.75
C PRO A 25 -0.58 5.16 -13.36
N GLY A 26 -1.21 3.98 -13.44
CA GLY A 26 -0.51 2.74 -13.83
C GLY A 26 0.06 2.76 -15.25
N ASP A 27 -0.57 3.48 -16.18
CA ASP A 27 -0.09 3.72 -17.54
C ASP A 27 1.12 4.66 -17.59
N GLU A 28 1.28 5.54 -16.60
CA GLU A 28 2.41 6.47 -16.49
C GLU A 28 3.52 5.96 -15.57
N LEU A 29 3.22 5.05 -14.64
CA LEU A 29 4.12 4.54 -13.59
C LEU A 29 5.44 3.98 -14.15
N HIS A 30 5.40 3.42 -15.35
CA HIS A 30 6.56 2.80 -16.00
C HIS A 30 7.15 3.65 -17.14
N ASN A 31 6.58 4.82 -17.43
CA ASN A 31 7.06 5.74 -18.47
C ASN A 31 8.17 6.66 -17.95
N VAL A 32 9.25 6.07 -17.40
CA VAL A 32 10.35 6.79 -16.73
C VAL A 32 10.96 7.96 -17.52
N PRO A 33 11.09 7.92 -18.86
CA PRO A 33 11.65 9.04 -19.62
C PRO A 33 10.78 10.30 -19.60
N HIS A 34 9.50 10.19 -19.25
CA HIS A 34 8.57 11.31 -19.20
C HIS A 34 8.05 11.50 -17.77
N GLU A 35 8.01 12.75 -17.32
CA GLU A 35 7.38 13.07 -16.05
C GLU A 35 5.88 12.74 -16.12
N PRO A 36 5.29 12.16 -15.04
CA PRO A 36 3.86 11.94 -14.99
C PRO A 36 3.10 13.24 -15.20
N SER A 37 2.21 13.24 -16.17
CA SER A 37 1.36 14.38 -16.51
C SER A 37 0.30 14.65 -15.45
N ALA A 38 -0.12 13.62 -14.72
CA ALA A 38 -1.05 13.71 -13.61
C ALA A 38 -0.59 12.86 -12.43
N LEU A 39 -0.18 13.52 -11.34
CA LEU A 39 -0.10 12.85 -10.04
C LEU A 39 -1.51 12.73 -9.46
N THR A 40 -1.88 11.51 -9.06
CA THR A 40 -3.13 11.23 -8.36
C THR A 40 -2.87 11.09 -6.86
N ILE A 41 -3.94 11.09 -6.09
CA ILE A 41 -3.89 10.89 -4.64
C ILE A 41 -4.45 9.50 -4.34
N GLY A 42 -3.65 8.66 -3.71
CA GLY A 42 -4.09 7.40 -3.11
C GLY A 42 -4.47 7.60 -1.64
N SER A 43 -5.30 6.70 -1.11
CA SER A 43 -5.66 6.62 0.31
C SER A 43 -5.37 5.21 0.84
N LEU A 44 -4.76 5.15 2.02
CA LEU A 44 -4.50 3.91 2.73
C LEU A 44 -5.80 3.33 3.31
N ALA A 45 -6.72 4.16 3.77
CA ALA A 45 -8.04 3.74 4.23
C ALA A 45 -8.83 3.05 3.10
N ASP A 46 -8.83 3.63 1.90
CA ASP A 46 -9.45 3.00 0.73
C ASP A 46 -8.75 1.70 0.36
N SER A 47 -7.42 1.69 0.33
CA SER A 47 -6.63 0.48 0.05
C SER A 47 -6.93 -0.62 1.07
N TRP A 48 -7.00 -0.28 2.35
CA TRP A 48 -7.34 -1.22 3.43
C TRP A 48 -8.77 -1.75 3.30
N HIS A 49 -9.73 -0.89 2.97
CA HIS A 49 -11.11 -1.29 2.75
C HIS A 49 -11.25 -2.33 1.64
N GLN A 50 -10.49 -2.18 0.55
CA GLN A 50 -10.49 -3.17 -0.53
C GLN A 50 -9.86 -4.50 -0.10
N LEU A 51 -8.82 -4.46 0.75
CA LEU A 51 -8.18 -5.67 1.27
C LEU A 51 -9.06 -6.43 2.26
N ASP A 52 -9.86 -5.75 3.09
CA ASP A 52 -10.76 -6.38 4.06
C ASP A 52 -11.76 -7.34 3.39
N GLY A 53 -12.19 -7.02 2.16
CA GLY A 53 -13.06 -7.87 1.34
C GLY A 53 -12.44 -9.25 1.00
N LEU A 54 -11.11 -9.36 0.93
CA LEU A 54 -10.41 -10.61 0.62
C LEU A 54 -10.52 -11.64 1.74
N CYS A 55 -10.54 -11.17 3.00
CA CYS A 55 -10.65 -12.06 4.16
C CYS A 55 -11.99 -12.80 4.15
N SER A 56 -13.02 -12.20 3.55
CA SER A 56 -14.35 -12.79 3.43
C SER A 56 -14.53 -13.64 2.17
N GLU A 57 -13.88 -13.27 1.05
CA GLU A 57 -14.01 -13.97 -0.24
C GLU A 57 -12.66 -14.12 -0.96
N PRO A 58 -11.79 -15.06 -0.55
CA PRO A 58 -10.43 -15.21 -1.08
C PRO A 58 -10.37 -15.48 -2.58
N GLU A 59 -11.40 -16.12 -3.14
CA GLU A 59 -11.49 -16.46 -4.57
C GLU A 59 -11.73 -15.22 -5.45
N ARG A 60 -12.11 -14.08 -4.86
CA ARG A 60 -12.23 -12.79 -5.54
C ARG A 60 -10.91 -12.02 -5.59
N ALA A 61 -9.82 -12.59 -5.06
CA ALA A 61 -8.50 -11.97 -5.13
C ALA A 61 -8.04 -11.78 -6.57
N VAL A 62 -8.30 -10.60 -7.12
CA VAL A 62 -7.79 -10.16 -8.42
C VAL A 62 -6.46 -9.42 -8.28
N ALA A 63 -5.70 -9.35 -9.38
CA ALA A 63 -4.38 -8.71 -9.46
C ALA A 63 -4.31 -7.31 -8.83
N HIS A 64 -5.41 -6.54 -8.85
CA HIS A 64 -5.44 -5.20 -8.27
C HIS A 64 -5.31 -5.18 -6.74
N HIS A 65 -5.68 -6.26 -6.04
CA HIS A 65 -5.47 -6.37 -4.60
C HIS A 65 -4.00 -6.40 -4.20
N LEU A 66 -3.12 -6.92 -5.06
CA LEU A 66 -1.69 -6.87 -4.82
C LEU A 66 -1.14 -5.44 -4.85
N VAL A 67 -1.80 -4.54 -5.59
CA VAL A 67 -1.44 -3.12 -5.64
C VAL A 67 -1.79 -2.44 -4.31
N TRP A 68 -3.03 -2.61 -3.83
CA TRP A 68 -3.44 -2.07 -2.52
C TRP A 68 -2.62 -2.65 -1.36
N LEU A 69 -2.28 -3.94 -1.41
CA LEU A 69 -1.40 -4.56 -0.42
C LEU A 69 -0.01 -3.91 -0.47
N ALA A 70 0.53 -3.64 -1.66
CA ALA A 70 1.82 -2.96 -1.79
C ALA A 70 1.80 -1.54 -1.21
N ASP A 71 0.69 -0.81 -1.33
CA ASP A 71 0.55 0.52 -0.75
C ASP A 71 0.57 0.49 0.78
N VAL A 72 -0.17 -0.44 1.39
CA VAL A 72 -0.17 -0.65 2.86
C VAL A 72 1.20 -1.10 3.35
N LEU A 73 1.84 -2.08 2.70
CA LEU A 73 3.17 -2.56 3.07
C LEU A 73 4.22 -1.44 2.97
N ARG A 74 4.12 -0.59 1.96
CA ARG A 74 5.02 0.57 1.79
C ARG A 74 4.85 1.57 2.93
N ALA A 75 3.62 1.85 3.36
CA ALA A 75 3.36 2.73 4.48
C ALA A 75 3.93 2.17 5.79
N ILE A 76 3.67 0.89 6.09
CA ILE A 76 4.23 0.20 7.26
C ILE A 76 5.75 0.25 7.26
N GLY A 77 6.39 -0.05 6.13
CA GLY A 77 7.85 -0.03 6.03
C GLY A 77 8.47 1.36 6.22
N ARG A 78 7.75 2.44 5.89
CA ARG A 78 8.20 3.83 6.13
C ARG A 78 8.09 4.20 7.61
N GLU A 79 7.00 3.83 8.25
CA GLU A 79 6.76 4.13 9.66
C GLU A 79 7.69 3.34 10.58
N ALA A 80 7.85 2.04 10.32
CA ALA A 80 8.69 1.15 11.13
C ALA A 80 10.20 1.42 11.00
N ALA A 81 10.62 2.28 10.06
CA ALA A 81 12.01 2.68 9.86
C ALA A 81 12.43 3.93 10.66
N CYS A 82 11.49 4.60 11.32
CA CYS A 82 11.71 5.74 12.22
C CYS A 82 11.86 5.26 13.67
#